data_AF-I9NXH2-F1
#
_entry.id   AF-I9NXH2-F1
#
_cell.length_a   1.000
_cell.length_b   1.000
_cell.length_c   1.000
_cell.angle_alpha   90.00
_cell.angle_beta   90.00
_cell.angle_gamma   90.00
#
_symmetry.space_group_name_H-M   'P 1'
#
loop_
_entity.id
_entity.type
_entity.pdbx_description
1 polymer ?
#
loop_
_entity_poly.entity_id
_entity_poly.type
_entity_poly.pdbx_seq_one_letter_code
_entity_poly.pdbx_strand_id
1 'polypeptide(L)'
;MHNKIIDINSEEDFFEIIKNSFIKYKNEKNKRVELLLFIIMGLNHLNEWITPGYAPFTKSGNINVPKTKYEQFSNDVYLTNEHKIVRDICNKSKQIESSFNTPTSHTMSFDEVDNGPVTCYTVDGRDIAEIIENLILFYQTRWFN
;
A
#
# COMPACT_ATOMS: atom_id res chain seq x y z
N MET A 1 -20.19 18.17 -22.57
CA MET A 1 -19.56 17.04 -21.85
C MET A 1 -18.91 17.61 -20.61
N HIS A 2 -19.40 17.25 -19.42
CA HIS A 2 -18.67 17.57 -18.19
C HIS A 2 -17.49 16.60 -18.12
N ASN A 3 -16.26 17.14 -18.14
CA ASN A 3 -15.10 16.35 -17.76
C ASN A 3 -15.35 15.88 -16.33
N LYS A 4 -15.45 14.57 -16.12
CA LYS A 4 -15.43 14.00 -14.77
C LYS A 4 -14.01 14.19 -14.25
N ILE A 5 -13.76 15.32 -13.62
CA ILE A 5 -12.58 15.51 -12.79
C ILE A 5 -12.76 14.54 -11.62
N ILE A 6 -11.74 13.75 -11.33
CA ILE A 6 -11.71 12.94 -10.12
C ILE A 6 -11.40 13.94 -8.99
N ASP A 7 -12.44 14.47 -8.35
CA ASP A 7 -12.30 15.37 -7.22
C ASP A 7 -12.08 14.54 -5.95
N ILE A 8 -10.82 14.45 -5.51
CA ILE A 8 -10.43 13.91 -4.20
C ILE A 8 -10.13 15.12 -3.33
N ASN A 9 -11.03 15.47 -2.42
CA ASN A 9 -10.98 16.76 -1.73
C ASN A 9 -10.34 16.67 -0.34
N SER A 10 -10.17 15.47 0.20
CA SER A 10 -9.51 15.25 1.49
C SER A 10 -8.81 13.89 1.58
N GLU A 11 -8.02 13.72 2.64
CA GLU A 11 -7.41 12.45 3.02
C GLU A 11 -8.46 11.35 3.29
N GLU A 12 -9.63 11.70 3.84
CA GLU A 12 -10.75 10.77 4.07
C GLU A 12 -11.30 10.25 2.74
N ASP A 13 -11.54 11.14 1.77
CA ASP A 13 -12.02 10.74 0.43
C ASP A 13 -11.04 9.75 -0.20
N PHE A 14 -9.74 10.03 -0.10
CA PHE A 14 -8.71 9.16 -0.65
C PHE A 14 -8.67 7.81 0.06
N PHE A 15 -8.76 7.81 1.40
CA PHE A 15 -8.80 6.60 2.19
C PHE A 15 -10.02 5.73 1.85
N GLU A 16 -11.21 6.33 1.70
CA GLU A 16 -12.42 5.61 1.29
C GLU A 16 -12.28 5.00 -0.10
N ILE A 17 -11.67 5.70 -1.06
CA ILE A 17 -11.38 5.15 -2.39
C ILE A 17 -10.46 3.92 -2.30
N ILE A 18 -9.40 3.99 -1.49
CA ILE A 18 -8.47 2.88 -1.27
C ILE A 18 -9.18 1.70 -0.61
N LYS A 19 -9.96 1.95 0.45
CA LYS A 19 -10.71 0.94 1.19
C LYS A 19 -11.72 0.22 0.29
N ASN A 20 -12.48 0.97 -0.50
CA ASN A 20 -13.44 0.41 -1.47
C ASN A 20 -12.75 -0.39 -2.57
N SER A 21 -11.59 0.09 -3.05
CA SER A 21 -10.76 -0.63 -4.01
C SER A 21 -10.25 -1.95 -3.44
N PHE A 22 -9.86 -1.97 -2.16
CA PHE A 22 -9.45 -3.19 -1.47
C PHE A 22 -10.60 -4.19 -1.27
N ILE A 23 -11.78 -3.73 -0.88
CA ILE A 23 -12.99 -4.58 -0.79
C ILE A 23 -13.27 -5.21 -2.16
N LYS A 24 -13.21 -4.43 -3.24
CA LYS A 24 -13.36 -4.94 -4.61
C LYS A 24 -12.30 -5.99 -4.91
N TYR A 25 -11.04 -5.71 -4.63
CA TYR A 25 -9.94 -6.64 -4.84
C TYR A 25 -10.15 -7.97 -4.09
N LYS A 26 -10.58 -7.94 -2.81
CA LYS A 26 -10.88 -9.17 -2.04
C LYS A 26 -11.99 -10.01 -2.68
N ASN A 27 -13.00 -9.37 -3.26
CA ASN A 27 -14.16 -10.05 -3.85
C ASN A 27 -13.96 -10.49 -5.31
N GLU A 28 -12.92 -10.01 -5.99
CA GLU A 28 -12.60 -10.44 -7.35
C GLU A 28 -12.12 -11.91 -7.38
N LYS A 29 -12.74 -12.73 -8.23
CA LYS A 29 -12.31 -14.14 -8.43
C LYS A 29 -10.95 -14.25 -9.11
N ASN A 30 -10.63 -13.29 -9.98
CA ASN A 30 -9.33 -13.15 -10.63
C ASN A 30 -8.68 -11.86 -10.15
N LYS A 31 -7.56 -11.96 -9.43
CA LYS A 31 -6.90 -10.83 -8.79
C LYS A 31 -6.13 -9.99 -9.80
N ARG A 32 -6.66 -8.80 -10.10
CA ARG A 32 -6.04 -7.85 -11.02
C ARG A 32 -4.88 -7.11 -10.35
N VAL A 33 -3.68 -7.23 -10.94
CA VAL A 33 -2.46 -6.62 -10.41
C VAL A 33 -2.55 -5.09 -10.41
N GLU A 34 -3.25 -4.49 -11.37
CA GLU A 34 -3.39 -3.04 -11.50
C GLU A 34 -4.18 -2.46 -10.32
N LEU A 35 -5.22 -3.17 -9.88
CA LEU A 35 -6.01 -2.77 -8.71
C LEU A 35 -5.16 -2.90 -7.43
N LEU A 36 -4.39 -3.98 -7.32
CA LEU A 36 -3.46 -4.17 -6.20
C LEU A 36 -2.39 -3.06 -6.15
N LEU A 37 -1.79 -2.71 -7.29
CA LEU A 37 -0.80 -1.64 -7.39
C LEU A 37 -1.41 -0.28 -7.03
N PHE A 38 -2.64 0.00 -7.47
CA PHE A 38 -3.36 1.21 -7.05
C PHE A 38 -3.50 1.29 -5.53
N ILE A 39 -3.92 0.19 -4.88
CA ILE A 39 -4.08 0.14 -3.42
C ILE A 39 -2.74 0.33 -2.70
N ILE A 40 -1.69 -0.37 -3.14
CA ILE A 40 -0.34 -0.27 -2.55
C ILE A 40 0.21 1.16 -2.67
N MET A 41 0.13 1.76 -3.86
CA MET A 41 0.56 3.15 -4.08
C MET A 41 -0.28 4.12 -3.25
N GLY A 42 -1.59 3.91 -3.19
CA GLY A 42 -2.49 4.73 -2.39
C GLY A 42 -2.11 4.72 -0.92
N LEU A 43 -1.94 3.53 -0.33
CA LEU A 43 -1.56 3.38 1.08
C LEU A 43 -0.18 3.93 1.40
N ASN A 44 0.79 3.81 0.48
CA ASN A 44 2.13 4.40 0.64
C ASN A 44 2.06 5.94 0.71
N HIS A 45 1.18 6.57 -0.07
CA HIS A 45 1.09 8.03 -0.18
C HIS A 45 0.02 8.65 0.72
N LEU A 46 -0.93 7.88 1.26
CA LEU A 46 -2.01 8.38 2.13
C LEU A 46 -1.47 9.19 3.32
N ASN A 47 -0.35 8.76 3.90
CA ASN A 47 0.26 9.48 5.00
C ASN A 47 0.77 10.88 4.62
N GLU A 48 1.16 11.10 3.35
CA GLU A 48 1.57 12.40 2.84
C GLU A 48 0.38 13.37 2.71
N TRP A 49 -0.83 12.84 2.53
CA TRP A 49 -2.06 13.65 2.55
C TRP A 49 -2.42 14.08 3.98
N ILE A 50 -2.23 13.18 4.96
CA ILE A 50 -2.52 13.46 6.37
C ILE A 50 -1.49 14.43 6.99
N THR A 51 -0.21 14.27 6.66
CA THR A 51 0.87 15.12 7.21
C THR A 51 1.78 15.64 6.10
N PRO A 52 1.33 16.64 5.32
CA PRO A 52 2.08 17.15 4.17
C PRO A 52 3.45 17.72 4.57
N GLY A 53 4.49 17.32 3.85
CA GLY A 53 5.85 17.86 4.02
C GLY A 53 6.61 17.36 5.26
N TYR A 54 6.00 16.52 6.09
CA TYR A 54 6.68 15.91 7.22
C TYR A 54 7.44 14.66 6.80
N ALA A 55 8.73 14.59 7.15
CA ALA A 55 9.57 13.42 6.99
C ALA A 55 9.71 12.72 8.35
N PRO A 56 9.21 11.48 8.54
CA PRO A 56 9.30 10.78 9.83
C PRO A 56 10.73 10.44 10.26
N PHE A 57 11.67 10.39 9.32
CA PHE A 57 13.06 10.04 9.57
C PHE A 57 14.00 11.17 9.16
N THR A 58 15.02 11.39 9.98
CA THR A 58 16.19 12.21 9.67
C THR A 58 17.03 11.58 8.54
N LYS A 59 17.93 12.36 7.94
CA LYS A 59 18.88 11.86 6.93
C LYS A 59 19.81 10.76 7.46
N SER A 60 20.04 10.70 8.78
CA SER A 60 20.83 9.65 9.43
C SER A 60 20.00 8.43 9.85
N GLY A 61 18.70 8.40 9.56
CA GLY A 61 17.81 7.27 9.83
C GLY A 61 17.16 7.27 11.22
N ASN A 62 17.43 8.27 12.07
CA ASN A 62 16.74 8.42 13.35
C ASN A 62 15.32 8.97 13.15
N ILE A 63 14.37 8.55 13.97
CA ILE A 63 13.01 9.09 13.97
C ILE A 63 13.01 10.56 14.40
N ASN A 64 12.26 11.41 13.70
CA ASN A 64 12.05 12.79 14.08
C ASN A 64 11.11 12.87 15.30
N VAL A 65 11.37 13.81 16.20
CA VAL A 65 10.50 14.05 17.36
C VAL A 65 9.24 14.79 16.87
N PRO A 66 8.05 14.20 17.01
CA PRO A 66 6.82 14.81 16.52
C PRO A 66 6.39 15.96 17.42
N LYS A 67 5.91 17.04 16.81
CA LYS A 67 5.40 18.26 17.48
C LYS A 67 3.89 18.35 17.46
N THR A 68 3.24 17.62 16.57
CA THR A 68 1.78 17.62 16.41
C THR A 68 1.23 16.20 16.42
N LYS A 69 -0.08 16.05 16.63
CA LYS A 69 -0.76 14.75 16.53
C LYS A 69 -0.64 14.13 15.13
N TYR A 70 -0.56 14.96 14.09
CA TYR A 70 -0.40 14.53 12.70
C TYR A 70 1.00 13.92 12.50
N GLU A 71 2.04 14.63 12.96
CA GLU A 71 3.41 14.13 12.93
C GLU A 71 3.60 12.86 13.77
N GLN A 72 2.95 12.76 14.94
CA GLN A 72 2.96 11.55 15.75
C GLN A 72 2.31 10.38 15.01
N PHE A 73 1.14 10.60 14.42
CA PHE A 73 0.47 9.57 13.62
C PHE A 73 1.34 9.12 12.43
N SER A 74 1.96 10.08 11.74
CA SER A 74 2.87 9.82 10.63
C SER A 74 4.08 8.96 11.05
N ASN A 75 4.66 9.25 12.21
CA ASN A 75 5.68 8.41 12.83
C ASN A 75 5.15 7.00 13.12
N ASP A 76 3.98 6.87 13.75
CA ASP A 76 3.38 5.58 14.10
C ASP A 76 3.16 4.71 12.83
N VAL A 77 2.61 5.29 11.76
CA VAL A 77 2.43 4.63 10.46
C VAL A 77 3.76 4.08 9.93
N TYR A 78 4.78 4.93 9.89
CA TYR A 78 6.09 4.58 9.31
C TYR A 78 6.86 3.51 10.10
N LEU A 79 6.47 3.28 11.36
CA LEU A 79 7.00 2.23 12.21
C LEU A 79 6.24 0.90 12.09
N THR A 80 5.07 0.87 11.43
CA THR A 80 4.36 -0.40 11.18
C THR A 80 5.12 -1.27 10.17
N ASN A 81 5.08 -2.58 10.38
CA ASN A 81 5.70 -3.53 9.45
C ASN A 81 4.98 -3.52 8.11
N GLU A 82 3.66 -3.36 8.13
CA GLU A 82 2.80 -3.35 6.96
C GLU A 82 3.13 -2.17 6.05
N HIS A 83 3.22 -0.95 6.61
CA HIS A 83 3.62 0.22 5.83
C HIS A 83 5.05 0.10 5.31
N LYS A 84 5.98 -0.47 6.10
CA LYS A 84 7.34 -0.75 5.62
C LYS A 84 7.33 -1.64 4.38
N ILE A 85 6.56 -2.74 4.39
CA ILE A 85 6.44 -3.65 3.25
C ILE A 85 5.84 -2.95 2.03
N VAL A 86 4.73 -2.22 2.22
CA VAL A 86 4.08 -1.43 1.17
C VAL A 86 5.06 -0.43 0.54
N ARG A 87 5.80 0.30 1.36
CA ARG A 87 6.82 1.26 0.91
C ARG A 87 7.97 0.58 0.17
N ASP A 88 8.44 -0.57 0.64
CA ASP A 88 9.52 -1.31 0.00
C ASP A 88 9.09 -1.83 -1.38
N ILE A 89 7.84 -2.24 -1.57
CA ILE A 89 7.27 -2.59 -2.89
C ILE A 89 7.30 -1.35 -3.81
N CYS A 90 6.82 -0.19 -3.33
CA CYS A 90 6.86 1.07 -4.09
C CYS A 90 8.28 1.56 -4.39
N ASN A 91 9.27 1.24 -3.55
CA ASN A 91 10.66 1.62 -3.79
C ASN A 91 11.36 0.67 -4.75
N LYS A 92 11.08 -0.63 -4.69
CA LYS A 92 11.58 -1.61 -5.67
C LYS A 92 11.10 -1.31 -7.08
N SER A 93 9.85 -0.87 -7.25
CA SER A 93 9.36 -0.44 -8.57
C SER A 93 10.08 0.80 -9.13
N LYS A 94 10.66 1.65 -8.26
CA LYS A 94 11.50 2.80 -8.66
C LYS A 94 12.94 2.38 -9.01
N GLN A 95 13.43 1.28 -8.44
CA GLN A 95 14.78 0.76 -8.62
C GLN A 95 14.91 -0.24 -9.79
N ILE A 96 14.00 -0.23 -10.76
CA ILE A 96 14.14 -1.01 -12.00
C ILE A 96 15.22 -0.35 -12.88
N GLU A 97 16.45 -0.34 -12.37
CA GLU A 97 17.69 -0.29 -13.15
C GLU A 97 18.18 -1.73 -13.32
N SER A 98 18.09 -2.22 -14.56
CA SER A 98 18.73 -3.34 -15.28
C SER A 98 19.35 -4.59 -14.61
N SER A 99 19.38 -4.79 -13.30
CA SER A 99 19.89 -6.04 -12.73
C SER A 99 19.39 -6.21 -11.30
N PHE A 100 18.55 -7.20 -11.05
CA PHE A 100 18.70 -8.19 -9.97
C PHE A 100 17.38 -8.96 -9.78
N ASN A 101 17.49 -10.28 -9.95
CA ASN A 101 16.44 -11.27 -9.76
C ASN A 101 16.11 -11.39 -8.27
N THR A 102 14.94 -10.90 -7.85
CA THR A 102 14.25 -11.45 -6.67
C THR A 102 13.04 -12.22 -7.19
N PRO A 103 12.83 -13.49 -6.81
CA PRO A 103 11.71 -14.26 -7.34
C PRO A 103 10.43 -13.77 -6.67
N THR A 104 9.58 -13.09 -7.42
CA THR A 104 8.15 -13.03 -7.11
C THR A 104 7.64 -14.46 -7.23
N SER A 105 7.61 -15.20 -6.13
CA SER A 105 7.06 -16.55 -6.13
C SER A 105 5.54 -16.44 -6.18
N HIS A 106 4.98 -16.47 -7.37
CA HIS A 106 3.67 -17.07 -7.53
C HIS A 106 3.79 -18.50 -6.96
N THR A 107 2.84 -18.96 -6.15
CA THR A 107 2.75 -20.37 -5.80
C THR A 107 2.47 -21.14 -7.09
N MET A 108 3.55 -21.50 -7.79
CA MET A 108 3.56 -22.17 -9.07
C MET A 108 3.62 -23.67 -8.80
N SER A 109 2.48 -24.33 -8.91
CA SER A 109 2.47 -25.76 -9.21
C SER A 109 3.20 -25.93 -10.54
N PHE A 110 4.39 -26.52 -10.53
CA PHE A 110 5.14 -26.86 -11.73
C PHE A 110 4.41 -28.00 -12.45
N ASP A 111 3.50 -27.64 -13.36
CA ASP A 111 3.09 -28.45 -14.51
C ASP A 111 2.45 -27.51 -15.55
N GLU A 112 2.98 -27.55 -16.78
CA GLU A 112 2.58 -26.72 -17.92
C GLU A 112 1.15 -27.06 -18.39
N VAL A 113 0.10 -26.44 -17.84
CA VAL A 113 -1.27 -26.48 -18.40
C VAL A 113 -2.05 -25.24 -17.96
N ASP A 114 -2.55 -24.44 -18.92
CA ASP A 114 -3.68 -23.49 -18.79
C ASP A 114 -3.94 -22.96 -17.36
N ASN A 115 -3.02 -22.11 -16.88
CA ASN A 115 -3.04 -21.65 -15.50
C ASN A 115 -4.25 -20.74 -15.29
N GLY A 116 -5.25 -21.26 -14.58
CA GLY A 116 -6.44 -20.53 -14.16
C GLY A 116 -6.14 -19.18 -13.49
N PRO A 117 -7.18 -18.38 -13.22
CA PRO A 117 -7.02 -17.00 -12.77
C PRO A 117 -6.12 -16.88 -11.54
N VAL A 118 -5.29 -15.83 -11.47
CA VAL A 118 -4.46 -15.53 -10.29
C VAL A 118 -5.37 -15.33 -9.09
N THR A 119 -5.16 -16.11 -8.03
CA THR A 119 -6.03 -16.10 -6.84
C THR A 119 -5.45 -15.30 -5.67
N CYS A 120 -4.12 -15.15 -5.59
CA CYS A 120 -3.44 -14.35 -4.56
C CYS A 120 -2.06 -13.86 -5.01
N TYR A 121 -1.50 -12.91 -4.25
CA TYR A 121 -0.13 -12.43 -4.36
C TYR A 121 0.51 -12.46 -2.99
N THR A 122 1.80 -12.79 -2.91
CA THR A 122 2.51 -12.92 -1.63
C THR A 122 3.78 -12.07 -1.59
N VAL A 123 4.17 -11.68 -0.37
CA VAL A 123 5.44 -11.02 -0.07
C VAL A 123 6.06 -11.73 1.12
N ASP A 124 7.28 -12.26 0.93
CA ASP A 124 7.99 -13.07 1.94
C ASP A 124 7.12 -14.22 2.50
N GLY A 125 6.32 -14.86 1.64
CA GLY A 125 5.43 -15.97 2.00
C GLY A 125 4.13 -15.58 2.70
N ARG A 126 3.86 -14.28 2.90
CA ARG A 126 2.59 -13.78 3.47
C ARG A 126 1.67 -13.23 2.38
N ASP A 127 0.36 -13.43 2.52
CA ASP A 127 -0.62 -12.85 1.59
C ASP A 127 -0.61 -11.32 1.68
N ILE A 128 -0.47 -10.65 0.54
CA ILE A 128 -0.49 -9.19 0.47
C ILE A 128 -1.83 -8.61 0.94
N ALA A 129 -2.92 -9.35 0.80
CA ALA A 129 -4.23 -8.91 1.25
C ALA A 129 -4.27 -8.77 2.79
N GLU A 130 -3.64 -9.67 3.53
CA GLU A 130 -3.55 -9.57 5.00
C GLU A 130 -2.75 -8.34 5.44
N ILE A 131 -1.63 -8.07 4.75
CA ILE A 131 -0.78 -6.89 5.01
C ILE A 131 -1.58 -5.60 4.76
N ILE A 132 -2.29 -5.54 3.64
CA ILE A 132 -3.13 -4.38 3.28
C ILE A 132 -4.29 -4.22 4.26
N GLU A 133 -4.97 -5.30 4.64
CA GLU A 133 -6.09 -5.27 5.58
C GLU A 133 -5.67 -4.74 6.94
N ASN A 134 -4.54 -5.19 7.47
CA ASN A 134 -3.98 -4.71 8.73
C ASN A 134 -3.61 -3.22 8.66
N LEU A 135 -3.04 -2.76 7.54
CA LEU A 135 -2.71 -1.35 7.38
C LEU A 135 -3.96 -0.47 7.26
N ILE A 136 -4.98 -0.91 6.52
CA ILE A 136 -6.28 -0.22 6.44
C ILE A 136 -6.92 -0.14 7.83
N LEU A 137 -6.92 -1.24 8.59
CA LEU A 137 -7.45 -1.28 9.94
C LEU A 137 -6.70 -0.30 10.87
N PHE A 138 -5.37 -0.20 10.73
CA PHE A 138 -4.57 0.77 11.48
C PHE A 138 -5.03 2.21 11.18
N TYR A 139 -5.12 2.61 9.91
CA TYR A 139 -5.61 3.94 9.51
C TYR A 139 -7.04 4.20 10.00
N GLN A 140 -7.95 3.24 9.81
CA GLN A 140 -9.35 3.34 10.23
C GLN A 140 -9.46 3.57 11.74
N THR A 141 -8.72 2.81 12.55
CA THR A 141 -8.87 2.83 14.01
C THR A 141 -8.13 3.98 14.68
N ARG A 142 -7.02 4.43 14.09
CA ARG A 142 -6.11 5.42 14.72
C ARG A 142 -6.30 6.84 14.18
N TRP A 143 -6.89 7.00 13.00
CA TRP A 143 -7.02 8.30 12.34
C TRP A 143 -8.43 8.61 11.86
N PHE A 144 -9.01 7.74 11.03
CA PHE A 144 -10.29 7.97 10.32
C PHE A 144 -11.53 7.47 11.07
N ASN A 145 -11.43 7.28 12.40
CA ASN A 145 -12.53 6.78 13.22
C ASN A 145 -13.56 7.87 13.54
#